data_AF-A0A9P0C580-F1
#
_entry.id   AF-A0A9P0C580-F1
#
_cell.length_a   1.000
_cell.length_b   1.000
_cell.length_c   1.000
_cell.angle_alpha   90.00
_cell.angle_beta   90.00
_cell.angle_gamma   90.00
#
_symmetry.space_group_name_H-M   'P 1'
#
loop_
_entity.id
_entity.type
_entity.pdbx_description
1 polymer ?
#
loop_
_entity_poly.entity_id
_entity_poly.type
_entity_poly.pdbx_seq_one_letter_code
_entity_poly.pdbx_strand_id
1 'polypeptide(L)'
;MNLLRVALLFLFYEVSHISTSEGDRSPFYQKCVKKCITNSCKEDGYFFKDTVELDVWSRLLWNCRDECRYNCMWRTVQTFQERGYVIPKFHGKWPFVRIYGVQEPGSAFASLLNLAAHVYMYADINRRFSIKSTPLVLFWHIFAAVCINAWFWSAIFHTRDNPFTEFMDYACALSMVMGLFIAAVVRVFHRQRKLAAFMVIGPLLFYAAHVQYLYLGIVDYDYNMLVNLIFGK
;
A
#
# COMPACT_ATOMS: atom_id res chain seq x y z
N MET A 1 -28.21 -9.63 -21.31
CA MET A 1 -26.73 -9.53 -21.36
C MET A 1 -26.19 -10.52 -20.33
N ASN A 2 -25.60 -11.63 -20.77
CA ASN A 2 -25.27 -12.75 -19.87
C ASN A 2 -24.24 -12.33 -18.80
N LEU A 3 -24.55 -12.59 -17.53
CA LEU A 3 -23.69 -12.36 -16.36
C LEU A 3 -22.28 -12.94 -16.52
N LEU A 4 -22.16 -14.05 -17.26
CA LEU A 4 -20.89 -14.67 -17.64
C LEU A 4 -20.00 -13.73 -18.46
N ARG A 5 -20.58 -12.90 -19.34
CA ARG A 5 -19.84 -11.93 -20.17
C ARG A 5 -19.35 -10.74 -19.35
N VAL A 6 -20.08 -10.32 -18.31
CA VAL A 6 -19.61 -9.27 -17.40
C VAL A 6 -18.45 -9.80 -16.55
N ALA A 7 -18.57 -11.01 -15.99
CA ALA A 7 -17.49 -11.65 -15.25
C ALA A 7 -16.25 -11.92 -16.13
N LEU A 8 -16.44 -12.30 -17.39
CA LEU A 8 -15.35 -12.48 -18.36
C LEU A 8 -14.72 -11.14 -18.78
N LEU A 9 -15.49 -10.06 -18.90
CA LEU A 9 -14.93 -8.74 -19.22
C LEU A 9 -14.02 -8.18 -18.10
N PHE A 10 -14.28 -8.53 -16.83
CA PHE A 10 -13.37 -8.21 -15.72
C PHE A 10 -12.08 -9.05 -15.71
N LEU A 11 -12.09 -10.24 -16.32
CA LEU A 11 -10.93 -11.14 -16.38
C LEU A 11 -9.93 -10.80 -17.50
N PHE A 12 -10.28 -9.92 -18.45
CA PHE A 12 -9.47 -9.65 -19.65
C PHE A 12 -8.75 -8.28 -19.68
N TYR A 13 -8.75 -7.52 -18.57
CA TYR A 13 -7.99 -6.26 -18.49
C TYR A 13 -6.62 -6.48 -17.82
N GLU A 14 -5.80 -7.36 -18.38
CA GLU A 14 -4.43 -7.61 -17.91
C GLU A 14 -3.44 -7.31 -19.04
N VAL A 15 -3.33 -6.03 -19.37
CA VAL A 15 -2.13 -5.50 -20.04
C VAL A 15 -1.60 -4.39 -19.15
N SER A 16 -0.90 -4.78 -18.08
CA SER A 16 -0.11 -3.87 -17.27
C SER A 16 1.08 -3.41 -18.12
N HIS A 17 1.00 -2.19 -18.62
CA HIS A 17 2.18 -1.53 -19.19
C HIS A 17 3.18 -1.32 -18.05
N ILE A 18 4.35 -1.96 -18.13
CA ILE A 18 5.46 -1.70 -17.22
C ILE A 18 5.98 -0.28 -17.51
N SER A 19 5.32 0.72 -16.91
CA SER A 19 5.74 2.11 -17.02
C SER A 19 6.77 2.37 -15.92
N THR A 20 8.06 2.32 -16.31
CA THR A 20 9.12 2.85 -15.46
C THR A 20 8.92 4.37 -15.29
N SER A 21 9.20 4.91 -14.11
CA SER A 21 8.96 6.34 -13.88
C SER A 21 9.93 7.18 -14.70
N GLU A 22 9.49 8.36 -15.13
CA GLU A 22 10.31 9.27 -15.93
C GLU A 22 11.65 9.62 -15.25
N GLY A 23 11.68 9.74 -13.92
CA GLY A 23 12.91 9.93 -13.15
C GLY A 23 13.90 8.78 -13.27
N ASP A 24 13.41 7.53 -13.35
CA ASP A 24 14.23 6.33 -13.46
C ASP A 24 14.92 6.22 -14.84
N ARG A 25 14.33 6.87 -15.84
CA ARG A 25 14.86 6.95 -17.22
C ARG A 25 15.95 8.02 -17.38
N SER A 26 16.12 8.89 -16.39
CA SER A 26 17.13 9.96 -16.42
C SER A 26 18.54 9.36 -16.52
N PRO A 27 19.35 9.71 -17.55
CA PRO A 27 20.73 9.24 -17.65
C PRO A 27 21.59 9.69 -16.47
N PHE A 28 21.27 10.84 -15.86
CA PHE A 28 21.95 11.34 -14.67
C PHE A 28 21.70 10.42 -13.47
N TYR A 29 20.43 10.07 -13.26
CA TYR A 29 20.01 9.16 -12.19
C TYR A 29 20.67 7.78 -12.33
N GLN A 30 20.56 7.17 -13.51
CA GLN A 30 21.10 5.82 -13.78
C GLN A 30 22.62 5.76 -13.59
N LYS A 31 23.35 6.76 -14.09
CA LYS A 31 24.81 6.84 -13.91
C LYS A 31 25.19 6.98 -12.44
N CYS A 32 24.47 7.82 -11.69
CA CYS A 32 24.69 7.98 -10.26
C CYS A 32 24.47 6.66 -9.52
N VAL A 33 23.34 5.99 -9.74
CA VAL A 33 23.00 4.73 -9.05
C VAL A 33 24.03 3.65 -9.36
N LYS A 34 24.40 3.48 -10.64
CA LYS A 34 25.43 2.50 -11.04
C LYS A 34 26.75 2.75 -10.31
N LYS A 35 27.22 4.01 -10.31
CA LYS A 35 28.45 4.41 -9.61
C LYS A 35 28.36 4.18 -8.10
N CYS A 36 27.24 4.54 -7.48
CA CYS A 36 27.03 4.37 -6.05
C CYS A 36 27.07 2.89 -5.64
N ILE A 37 26.37 2.03 -6.38
CA ILE A 37 26.33 0.59 -6.11
C ILE A 37 27.73 -0.02 -6.23
N THR A 38 28.46 0.27 -7.31
CA THR A 38 29.83 -0.24 -7.51
C THR A 38 30.77 0.20 -6.38
N ASN A 39 30.64 1.43 -5.91
CA ASN A 39 31.56 1.98 -4.91
C ASN A 39 31.20 1.55 -3.49
N SER A 40 29.91 1.49 -3.15
CA SER A 40 29.44 1.47 -1.76
C SER A 40 28.81 0.14 -1.35
N CYS A 41 28.35 -0.69 -2.29
CA CYS A 41 27.66 -1.95 -1.99
C CYS A 41 28.58 -3.16 -2.17
N LYS A 42 28.35 -4.21 -1.38
CA LYS A 42 28.90 -5.56 -1.61
C LYS A 42 28.29 -6.16 -2.88
N GLU A 43 28.83 -7.31 -3.34
CA GLU A 43 28.44 -7.91 -4.63
C GLU A 43 26.95 -8.25 -4.73
N ASP A 44 26.29 -8.57 -3.61
CA ASP A 44 24.84 -8.79 -3.55
C ASP A 44 24.00 -7.51 -3.74
N GLY A 45 24.59 -6.33 -3.59
CA GLY A 45 23.90 -5.04 -3.64
C GLY A 45 23.00 -4.74 -2.44
N TYR A 46 22.90 -5.65 -1.46
CA TYR A 46 22.09 -5.49 -0.26
C TYR A 46 22.90 -4.91 0.89
N PHE A 47 24.11 -5.41 1.12
CA PHE A 47 24.94 -4.93 2.21
C PHE A 47 25.92 -3.85 1.75
N PHE A 48 26.23 -2.93 2.65
CA PHE A 48 27.25 -1.91 2.43
C PHE A 48 28.65 -2.49 2.60
N LYS A 49 29.63 -1.92 1.90
CA LYS A 49 31.04 -2.17 2.20
C LYS A 49 31.40 -1.53 3.54
N ASP A 50 32.32 -2.15 4.26
CA ASP A 50 32.67 -1.76 5.63
C ASP A 50 33.32 -0.36 5.70
N THR A 51 33.78 0.15 4.56
CA THR A 51 34.39 1.48 4.41
C THR A 51 33.38 2.64 4.30
N VAL A 52 32.07 2.35 4.33
CA VAL A 52 31.03 3.38 4.15
C VAL A 52 30.50 3.86 5.50
N GLU A 53 30.69 5.15 5.77
CA GLU A 53 30.03 5.84 6.89
C GLU A 53 28.57 6.12 6.54
N LEU A 54 27.66 5.69 7.42
CA LEU A 54 26.21 5.82 7.27
C LEU A 54 25.62 6.22 8.62
N ASP A 55 24.53 6.99 8.59
CA ASP A 55 23.75 7.24 9.79
C ASP A 55 23.08 5.95 10.29
N VAL A 56 22.67 5.98 11.57
CA VAL A 56 22.09 4.82 12.24
C VAL A 56 20.82 4.32 11.56
N TRP A 57 19.99 5.21 11.01
CA TRP A 57 18.71 4.84 10.40
C TRP A 57 18.91 4.19 9.04
N SER A 58 19.84 4.71 8.24
CA SER A 58 20.27 4.07 6.98
C SER A 58 20.75 2.65 7.21
N ARG A 59 21.50 2.38 8.30
CA ARG A 59 21.97 1.03 8.63
C ARG A 59 20.87 0.08 9.11
N LEU A 60 19.88 0.60 9.84
CA LEU A 60 18.83 -0.22 10.45
C LEU A 60 17.68 -0.56 9.50
N LEU A 61 17.28 0.39 8.65
CA LEU A 61 16.04 0.29 7.86
C LEU A 61 16.27 0.09 6.36
N TRP A 62 17.46 0.42 5.87
CA TRP A 62 17.73 0.52 4.44
C TRP A 62 18.85 -0.41 3.99
N ASN A 63 18.66 -1.02 2.81
CA ASN A 63 19.72 -1.77 2.15
C ASN A 63 20.54 -0.84 1.25
N CYS A 64 21.71 -1.30 0.82
CA CYS A 64 22.63 -0.47 0.06
C CYS A 64 22.08 0.03 -1.27
N ARG A 65 21.37 -0.83 -2.01
CA ARG A 65 20.72 -0.44 -3.26
C ARG A 65 19.70 0.66 -3.05
N ASP A 66 18.86 0.56 -2.03
CA ASP A 66 17.82 1.54 -1.73
C ASP A 66 18.42 2.87 -1.25
N GLU A 67 19.49 2.84 -0.47
CA GLU A 67 20.25 4.05 -0.11
C GLU A 67 20.88 4.73 -1.34
N CYS A 68 21.49 3.95 -2.23
CA CYS A 68 22.03 4.50 -3.47
C CYS A 68 20.93 5.12 -4.34
N ARG A 69 19.77 4.46 -4.45
CA ARG A 69 18.61 5.00 -5.18
C ARG A 69 18.11 6.31 -4.57
N TYR A 70 17.98 6.37 -3.25
CA TYR A 70 17.51 7.56 -2.53
C TYR A 70 18.46 8.75 -2.69
N ASN A 71 19.75 8.55 -2.43
CA ASN A 71 20.74 9.62 -2.54
C ASN A 71 20.87 10.14 -3.99
N CYS A 72 20.85 9.23 -4.97
CA CYS A 72 20.90 9.63 -6.38
C CYS A 72 19.61 10.29 -6.87
N MET A 73 18.45 9.91 -6.32
CA MET A 73 17.19 10.60 -6.58
C MET A 73 17.31 12.06 -6.15
N TRP A 74 17.69 12.34 -4.91
CA TRP A 74 17.83 13.72 -4.41
C TRP A 74 18.88 14.55 -5.16
N ARG A 75 20.02 13.95 -5.57
CA ARG A 75 20.98 14.63 -6.45
C ARG A 75 20.38 14.99 -7.82
N THR A 76 19.54 14.10 -8.37
CA THR A 76 18.87 14.33 -9.64
C THR A 76 17.82 15.43 -9.51
N VAL A 77 17.02 15.40 -8.43
CA VAL A 77 16.04 16.42 -8.09
C VAL A 77 16.69 17.79 -7.98
N GLN A 78 17.80 17.90 -7.25
CA GLN A 78 18.55 19.16 -7.14
C GLN A 78 19.00 19.68 -8.51
N THR A 79 19.57 18.81 -9.35
CA THR A 79 20.00 19.18 -10.71
C THR A 79 18.83 19.65 -11.57
N PHE A 80 17.65 19.06 -11.41
CA PHE A 80 16.45 19.44 -12.15
C PHE A 80 15.94 20.81 -11.67
N GLN A 81 15.91 21.05 -10.36
CA GLN A 81 15.54 22.34 -9.78
C GLN A 81 16.48 23.46 -10.25
N GLU A 82 17.79 23.24 -10.23
CA GLU A 82 18.80 24.22 -10.70
C GLU A 82 18.62 24.59 -12.18
N ARG A 83 18.06 23.69 -12.99
CA ARG A 83 17.81 23.89 -14.43
C ARG A 83 16.38 24.32 -14.75
N GLY A 84 15.52 24.48 -13.75
CA GLY A 84 14.11 24.83 -13.93
C GLY A 84 13.27 23.71 -14.58
N TYR A 85 13.68 22.46 -14.45
CA TYR A 85 12.93 21.31 -14.96
C TYR A 85 11.85 20.84 -13.96
N VAL A 86 10.76 20.29 -14.50
CA VAL A 86 9.73 19.64 -13.68
C VAL A 86 10.32 18.37 -13.06
N ILE A 87 10.12 18.22 -11.75
CA ILE A 87 10.58 17.05 -11.01
C ILE A 87 9.67 15.87 -11.35
N PRO A 88 10.17 14.74 -11.87
CA PRO A 88 9.35 13.57 -12.13
C PRO A 88 9.23 12.65 -10.90
N LYS A 89 8.39 11.62 -11.01
CA LYS A 89 8.40 10.47 -10.08
C LYS A 89 9.65 9.61 -10.30
N PHE A 90 10.07 8.91 -9.24
CA PHE A 90 11.13 7.90 -9.23
C PHE A 90 10.57 6.63 -8.57
N HIS A 91 10.77 5.46 -9.17
CA HIS A 91 10.23 4.18 -8.69
C HIS A 91 8.75 4.23 -8.30
N GLY A 92 7.93 4.90 -9.12
CA GLY A 92 6.48 5.05 -8.92
C GLY A 92 6.07 6.16 -7.95
N LYS A 93 7.02 6.79 -7.25
CA LYS A 93 6.75 7.72 -6.14
C LYS A 93 7.33 9.11 -6.37
N TRP A 94 6.73 10.10 -5.69
CA TRP A 94 7.30 11.43 -5.60
C TRP A 94 8.51 11.42 -4.65
N PRO A 95 9.54 12.25 -4.88
CA PRO A 95 10.70 12.32 -4.00
C PRO A 95 10.32 12.90 -2.63
N PHE A 96 10.35 12.07 -1.59
CA PHE A 96 10.14 12.47 -0.20
C PHE A 96 11.45 12.54 0.58
N VAL A 97 11.55 13.52 1.48
CA VAL A 97 12.69 13.64 2.40
C VAL A 97 12.44 12.70 3.56
N ARG A 98 13.39 11.80 3.82
CA ARG A 98 13.35 10.90 4.96
C ARG A 98 13.64 11.64 6.26
N ILE A 99 12.92 11.28 7.32
CA ILE A 99 13.17 11.77 8.68
C ILE A 99 13.31 10.56 9.59
N TYR A 100 14.44 10.44 10.31
CA TYR A 100 14.77 9.28 11.16
C TYR A 100 14.60 7.93 10.43
N GLY A 101 14.93 7.90 9.13
CA GLY A 101 14.78 6.72 8.28
C GLY A 101 13.36 6.39 7.82
N VAL A 102 12.34 7.13 8.23
CA VAL A 102 10.95 6.97 7.77
C VAL A 102 10.83 7.51 6.33
N GLN A 103 10.36 6.68 5.40
CA GLN A 103 10.25 7.04 3.98
C GLN A 103 9.31 8.21 3.72
N GLU A 104 8.10 8.15 4.30
CA GLU A 104 7.02 9.10 4.09
C GLU A 104 6.51 9.59 5.46
N PRO A 105 7.24 10.51 6.14
CA PRO A 105 7.00 10.85 7.54
C PRO A 105 5.56 11.32 7.84
N GLY A 106 5.00 12.16 6.96
CA GLY A 106 3.64 12.67 7.11
C GLY A 106 2.60 11.57 7.03
N SER A 107 2.70 10.71 6.02
CA SER A 107 1.78 9.58 5.82
C SER A 107 1.89 8.56 6.95
N ALA A 108 3.11 8.18 7.34
CA ALA A 108 3.33 7.25 8.46
C ALA A 108 2.74 7.78 9.77
N PHE A 109 2.94 9.08 10.06
CA PHE A 109 2.36 9.72 11.24
C PHE A 109 0.83 9.74 11.20
N ALA A 110 0.23 10.10 10.06
CA ALA A 110 -1.22 10.07 9.88
C ALA A 110 -1.80 8.65 10.06
N SER A 111 -1.12 7.61 9.55
CA SER A 111 -1.53 6.21 9.75
C SER A 111 -1.44 5.79 11.21
N LEU A 112 -0.41 6.22 11.95
CA LEU A 112 -0.31 5.98 13.39
C LEU A 112 -1.43 6.66 14.20
N LEU A 113 -1.81 7.89 13.85
CA LEU A 113 -2.93 8.57 14.49
C LEU A 113 -4.26 7.85 14.23
N ASN A 114 -4.49 7.38 13.00
CA ASN A 114 -5.67 6.58 12.67
C ASN A 114 -5.67 5.25 13.43
N LEU A 115 -4.54 4.55 13.48
CA LEU A 115 -4.38 3.33 14.27
C LEU A 115 -4.74 3.57 15.74
N ALA A 116 -4.21 4.64 16.34
CA ALA A 116 -4.50 4.99 17.73
C ALA A 116 -5.99 5.27 17.95
N ALA A 117 -6.64 6.00 17.04
CA ALA A 117 -8.07 6.25 17.10
C ALA A 117 -8.89 4.95 17.02
N HIS A 118 -8.55 4.04 16.11
CA HIS A 118 -9.24 2.74 16.00
C HIS A 118 -9.04 1.85 17.22
N VAL A 119 -7.82 1.80 17.79
CA VAL A 119 -7.55 1.05 19.04
C VAL A 119 -8.33 1.63 20.20
N TYR A 120 -8.34 2.96 20.35
CA TYR A 120 -9.11 3.64 21.39
C TYR A 120 -10.61 3.35 21.27
N MET A 121 -11.18 3.49 20.06
CA MET A 121 -12.59 3.21 19.82
C MET A 121 -12.94 1.74 20.01
N TYR A 122 -12.06 0.82 19.62
CA TYR A 122 -12.26 -0.60 19.86
C TYR A 122 -12.32 -0.95 21.36
N ALA A 123 -11.51 -0.29 22.19
CA ALA A 123 -11.59 -0.45 23.63
C ALA A 123 -12.96 -0.01 24.20
N ASP A 124 -13.55 1.07 23.68
CA ASP A 124 -14.90 1.51 24.07
C ASP A 124 -15.99 0.51 23.60
N ILE A 125 -15.91 0.03 22.35
CA ILE A 125 -16.81 -1.01 21.82
C ILE A 125 -16.76 -2.26 22.69
N ASN A 126 -15.56 -2.72 23.04
CA ASN A 126 -15.35 -3.92 23.84
C ASN A 126 -15.90 -3.79 25.28
N ARG A 127 -15.88 -2.59 25.85
CA ARG A 127 -16.48 -2.32 27.17
C ARG A 127 -18.00 -2.29 27.13
N ARG A 128 -18.60 -1.74 26.06
CA ARG A 128 -20.05 -1.51 25.99
C ARG A 128 -20.82 -2.69 25.40
N PHE A 129 -20.23 -3.41 24.45
CA PHE A 129 -20.93 -4.40 23.63
C PHE A 129 -20.19 -5.73 23.65
N SER A 130 -20.75 -6.71 24.37
CA SER A 130 -20.24 -8.08 24.37
C SER A 130 -20.41 -8.71 22.99
N ILE A 131 -19.37 -9.40 22.52
CA ILE A 131 -19.36 -10.14 21.24
C ILE A 131 -20.54 -11.13 21.15
N LYS A 132 -20.98 -11.68 22.28
CA LYS A 132 -22.07 -12.67 22.35
C LYS A 132 -23.47 -12.07 22.29
N SER A 133 -23.61 -10.74 22.32
CA SER A 133 -24.92 -10.09 22.40
C SER A 133 -25.74 -10.29 21.13
N THR A 134 -25.21 -9.93 19.96
CA THR A 134 -25.89 -10.13 18.67
C THR A 134 -24.86 -10.32 17.54
N PRO A 135 -25.23 -10.98 16.42
CA PRO A 135 -24.35 -11.12 15.25
C PRO A 135 -23.84 -9.79 14.69
N LEU A 136 -24.62 -8.72 14.82
CA LEU A 136 -24.22 -7.38 14.38
C LEU A 136 -23.07 -6.83 15.24
N VAL A 137 -23.06 -7.10 16.55
CA VAL A 137 -21.96 -6.71 17.43
C VAL A 137 -20.68 -7.45 17.04
N LEU A 138 -20.76 -8.77 16.82
CA LEU A 138 -19.62 -9.56 16.33
C LEU A 138 -19.04 -8.98 15.03
N PHE A 139 -19.89 -8.58 14.08
CA PHE A 139 -19.44 -7.93 12.84
C PHE A 139 -18.61 -6.68 13.11
N TRP A 140 -19.08 -5.77 13.99
CA TRP A 140 -18.35 -4.53 14.30
C TRP A 140 -17.04 -4.77 15.06
N HIS A 141 -16.97 -5.81 15.90
CA HIS A 141 -15.72 -6.23 16.52
C HIS A 141 -14.70 -6.74 15.49
N ILE A 142 -15.14 -7.58 14.55
CA ILE A 142 -14.29 -8.05 13.45
C ILE A 142 -13.85 -6.87 12.58
N PHE A 143 -14.77 -5.97 12.23
CA PHE A 143 -14.47 -4.81 11.41
C PHE A 143 -13.48 -3.85 12.08
N ALA A 144 -13.58 -3.65 13.39
CA ALA A 144 -12.60 -2.87 14.14
C ALA A 144 -11.21 -3.51 14.09
N ALA A 145 -11.11 -4.84 14.25
CA ALA A 145 -9.84 -5.56 14.10
C ALA A 145 -9.26 -5.44 12.68
N VAL A 146 -10.11 -5.49 11.65
CA VAL A 146 -9.71 -5.24 10.25
C VAL A 146 -9.11 -3.84 10.08
N CYS A 147 -9.78 -2.80 10.61
CA CYS A 147 -9.27 -1.43 10.53
C CYS A 147 -7.94 -1.26 11.26
N ILE A 148 -7.82 -1.81 12.48
CA ILE A 148 -6.56 -1.78 13.25
C ILE A 148 -5.42 -2.43 12.45
N ASN A 149 -5.68 -3.61 11.86
CA ASN A 149 -4.68 -4.29 11.04
C ASN A 149 -4.30 -3.45 9.81
N ALA A 150 -5.26 -2.82 9.15
CA ALA A 150 -4.98 -1.99 7.98
C ALA A 150 -4.13 -0.77 8.29
N TRP A 151 -4.47 0.00 9.33
CA TRP A 151 -3.67 1.18 9.71
C TRP A 151 -2.29 0.82 10.24
N PHE A 152 -2.16 -0.35 10.88
CA PHE A 152 -0.86 -0.89 11.27
C PHE A 152 0.03 -1.16 10.05
N TRP A 153 -0.49 -1.87 9.04
CA TRP A 153 0.26 -2.13 7.81
C TRP A 153 0.55 -0.86 7.00
N SER A 154 -0.38 0.08 6.98
CA SER A 154 -0.18 1.41 6.38
C SER A 154 0.95 2.18 7.05
N ALA A 155 1.00 2.19 8.39
CA ALA A 155 2.10 2.83 9.11
C ALA A 155 3.46 2.17 8.81
N ILE A 156 3.49 0.84 8.71
CA ILE A 156 4.71 0.09 8.33
C ILE A 156 5.13 0.43 6.90
N PHE A 157 4.21 0.40 5.93
CA PHE A 157 4.48 0.68 4.52
C PHE A 157 5.04 2.08 4.31
N HIS A 158 4.40 3.11 4.88
CA HIS A 158 4.90 4.49 4.78
C HIS A 158 6.20 4.72 5.55
N THR A 159 6.53 3.84 6.51
CA THR A 159 7.85 3.85 7.17
C THR A 159 8.91 3.22 6.29
N ARG A 160 8.66 2.00 5.81
CA ARG A 160 9.59 1.22 5.01
C ARG A 160 8.84 0.43 3.94
N ASP A 161 8.83 1.01 2.75
CA ASP A 161 8.26 0.40 1.56
C ASP A 161 9.15 -0.73 1.02
N ASN A 162 8.55 -1.89 0.81
CA ASN A 162 9.05 -3.03 0.05
C ASN A 162 7.84 -3.81 -0.50
N PRO A 163 8.05 -4.76 -1.44
CA PRO A 163 6.94 -5.47 -2.09
C PRO A 163 5.94 -6.11 -1.13
N PHE A 164 6.41 -6.64 0.00
CA PHE A 164 5.52 -7.25 0.99
C PHE A 164 4.71 -6.21 1.75
N THR A 165 5.31 -5.12 2.20
CA THR A 165 4.56 -4.05 2.90
C THR A 165 3.59 -3.32 1.99
N GLU A 166 3.93 -3.15 0.70
CA GLU A 166 3.03 -2.58 -0.31
C GLU A 166 1.81 -3.48 -0.52
N PHE A 167 2.03 -4.78 -0.71
CA PHE A 167 0.96 -5.77 -0.74
C PHE A 167 0.05 -5.69 0.49
N MET A 168 0.65 -5.68 1.68
CA MET A 168 -0.12 -5.66 2.93
C MET A 168 -0.95 -4.39 3.09
N ASP A 169 -0.38 -3.22 2.79
CA ASP A 169 -1.10 -1.95 2.85
C ASP A 169 -2.33 -1.96 1.94
N TYR A 170 -2.16 -2.34 0.67
CA TYR A 170 -3.25 -2.27 -0.31
C TYR A 170 -4.32 -3.35 -0.08
N ALA A 171 -3.92 -4.57 0.24
CA ALA A 171 -4.86 -5.64 0.56
C ALA A 171 -5.69 -5.27 1.81
N CYS A 172 -5.05 -4.73 2.85
CA CYS A 172 -5.74 -4.35 4.06
C CYS A 172 -6.62 -3.10 3.87
N ALA A 173 -6.19 -2.11 3.08
CA ALA A 173 -7.01 -0.96 2.73
C ALA A 173 -8.31 -1.40 2.02
N LEU A 174 -8.19 -2.29 1.03
CA LEU A 174 -9.36 -2.84 0.34
C LEU A 174 -10.25 -3.63 1.30
N SER A 175 -9.68 -4.36 2.26
CA SER A 175 -10.47 -5.10 3.26
C SER A 175 -11.37 -4.20 4.12
N MET A 176 -10.93 -2.97 4.43
CA MET A 176 -11.78 -1.98 5.11
C MET A 176 -12.95 -1.54 4.25
N VAL A 177 -12.69 -1.24 2.97
CA VAL A 177 -13.72 -0.86 1.99
C VAL A 177 -14.73 -2.00 1.82
N MET A 178 -14.25 -3.24 1.69
CA MET A 178 -15.09 -4.43 1.60
C MET A 178 -15.95 -4.62 2.86
N GLY A 179 -15.41 -4.37 4.05
CA GLY A 179 -16.17 -4.41 5.29
C GLY A 179 -17.34 -3.41 5.30
N LEU A 180 -17.09 -2.16 4.87
CA LEU A 180 -18.14 -1.14 4.76
C LEU A 180 -19.18 -1.47 3.68
N PHE A 181 -18.74 -1.99 2.52
CA PHE A 181 -19.62 -2.46 1.46
C PHE A 181 -20.58 -3.55 1.97
N ILE A 182 -20.06 -4.55 2.70
CA ILE A 182 -20.87 -5.60 3.32
C ILE A 182 -21.88 -5.01 4.30
N ALA A 183 -21.45 -4.08 5.15
CA ALA A 183 -22.34 -3.40 6.10
C ALA A 183 -23.48 -2.66 5.38
N ALA A 184 -23.17 -1.95 4.28
CA ALA A 184 -24.14 -1.23 3.49
C ALA A 184 -25.17 -2.16 2.83
N VAL A 185 -24.71 -3.23 2.17
CA VAL A 185 -25.58 -4.23 1.52
C VAL A 185 -26.49 -4.89 2.54
N VAL A 186 -25.94 -5.38 3.66
CA VAL A 186 -26.72 -6.04 4.71
C VAL A 186 -27.78 -5.09 5.30
N ARG A 187 -27.45 -3.81 5.48
CA ARG A 187 -28.38 -2.80 6.01
C ARG A 187 -29.52 -2.49 5.03
N VAL A 188 -29.21 -2.24 3.77
CA VAL A 188 -30.20 -1.88 2.73
C VAL A 188 -31.11 -3.06 2.42
N PHE A 189 -30.53 -4.26 2.25
CA PHE A 189 -31.25 -5.46 1.82
C PHE A 189 -31.61 -6.41 2.97
N HIS A 190 -31.72 -5.91 4.21
CA HIS A 190 -31.96 -6.73 5.40
C HIS A 190 -33.20 -7.65 5.32
N ARG A 191 -34.24 -7.25 4.54
CA ARG A 191 -35.44 -8.07 4.28
C ARG A 191 -35.26 -9.07 3.14
N GLN A 192 -34.33 -8.82 2.22
CA GLN A 192 -34.07 -9.62 1.02
C GLN A 192 -32.79 -10.45 1.18
N ARG A 193 -32.76 -11.35 2.17
CA ARG A 193 -31.54 -12.07 2.59
C ARG A 193 -30.81 -12.81 1.47
N LYS A 194 -31.53 -13.43 0.53
CA LYS A 194 -30.92 -14.14 -0.61
C LYS A 194 -30.20 -13.17 -1.56
N LEU A 195 -30.80 -12.01 -1.83
CA LEU A 195 -30.20 -10.97 -2.65
C LEU A 195 -28.97 -10.37 -1.95
N ALA A 196 -29.09 -10.07 -0.65
CA ALA A 196 -27.97 -9.57 0.15
C ALA A 196 -26.78 -10.56 0.15
N ALA A 197 -27.05 -11.86 0.34
CA ALA A 197 -26.02 -12.90 0.30
C ALA A 197 -25.33 -12.98 -1.07
N PHE A 198 -26.11 -12.93 -2.15
CA PHE A 198 -25.56 -12.90 -3.51
C PHE A 198 -24.66 -11.68 -3.74
N MET A 199 -25.11 -10.49 -3.32
CA MET A 199 -24.35 -9.24 -3.44
C MET A 199 -23.10 -9.19 -2.55
N VAL A 200 -22.96 -10.07 -1.56
CA VAL A 200 -21.77 -10.16 -0.70
C VAL A 200 -20.81 -11.26 -1.16
N ILE A 201 -21.31 -12.46 -1.50
CA ILE A 201 -20.47 -13.62 -1.84
C ILE A 201 -19.62 -13.35 -3.09
N GLY A 202 -20.21 -12.79 -4.15
CA GLY A 202 -19.47 -12.48 -5.38
C GLY A 202 -18.28 -11.54 -5.13
N PRO A 203 -18.50 -10.37 -4.51
CA PRO A 203 -17.43 -9.46 -4.13
C PRO A 203 -16.38 -10.05 -3.16
N LEU A 204 -16.77 -10.93 -2.24
CA LEU A 204 -15.80 -11.61 -1.37
C LEU A 204 -14.89 -12.58 -2.15
N LEU A 205 -15.44 -13.31 -3.11
CA LEU A 205 -14.64 -14.17 -3.99
C LEU A 205 -13.70 -13.35 -4.87
N PHE A 206 -14.20 -12.21 -5.39
CA PHE A 206 -13.35 -11.26 -6.11
C PHE A 206 -12.22 -10.72 -5.23
N TYR A 207 -12.53 -10.31 -4.00
CA TYR A 207 -11.52 -9.84 -3.04
C TYR A 207 -10.44 -10.89 -2.81
N ALA A 208 -10.80 -12.17 -2.61
CA ALA A 208 -9.83 -13.24 -2.44
C ALA A 208 -8.91 -13.40 -3.68
N ALA A 209 -9.48 -13.35 -4.88
CA ALA A 209 -8.71 -13.39 -6.13
C ALA A 209 -7.81 -12.16 -6.31
N HIS A 210 -8.30 -10.97 -5.95
CA HIS A 210 -7.54 -9.72 -6.02
C HIS A 210 -6.38 -9.70 -5.02
N VAL A 211 -6.57 -10.19 -3.80
CA VAL A 211 -5.48 -10.35 -2.82
C VAL A 211 -4.40 -11.31 -3.36
N GLN A 212 -4.81 -12.42 -3.99
CA GLN A 212 -3.86 -13.33 -4.63
C GLN A 212 -3.09 -12.65 -5.78
N TYR A 213 -3.78 -11.84 -6.60
CA TYR A 213 -3.14 -11.02 -7.64
C TYR A 213 -2.09 -10.06 -7.06
N LEU A 214 -2.46 -9.30 -6.01
CA LEU A 214 -1.56 -8.36 -5.35
C LEU A 214 -0.33 -9.05 -4.75
N TYR A 215 -0.47 -10.28 -4.27
CA TYR A 215 0.64 -11.04 -3.68
C TYR A 215 1.62 -11.61 -4.73
N LEU A 216 1.11 -12.04 -5.90
CA LEU A 216 1.89 -12.72 -6.93
C LEU A 216 2.54 -11.76 -7.93
N GLY A 217 1.99 -10.56 -8.08
CA GLY A 217 2.37 -9.60 -9.12
C GLY A 217 3.12 -8.38 -8.60
N ILE A 218 3.55 -7.55 -9.55
CA ILE A 218 3.88 -6.15 -9.28
C ILE A 218 2.55 -5.42 -9.14
N VAL A 219 2.37 -4.75 -8.03
CA VAL A 219 1.13 -4.06 -7.71
C VAL A 219 0.93 -2.87 -8.65
N ASP A 220 -0.15 -2.91 -9.44
CA ASP A 220 -0.62 -1.76 -10.22
C ASP A 220 -1.47 -0.85 -9.30
N TYR A 221 -0.91 0.30 -8.96
CA TYR A 221 -1.56 1.27 -8.08
C TYR A 221 -2.88 1.80 -8.65
N ASP A 222 -2.91 2.13 -9.94
CA ASP A 222 -4.09 2.74 -10.57
C ASP A 222 -5.23 1.73 -10.66
N TYR A 223 -4.90 0.47 -10.99
CA TYR A 223 -5.86 -0.63 -10.94
C TYR A 223 -6.36 -0.89 -9.52
N ASN A 224 -5.47 -0.97 -8.53
CA ASN A 224 -5.86 -1.15 -7.13
C ASN A 224 -6.78 -0.01 -6.64
N MET A 225 -6.50 1.23 -7.05
CA MET A 225 -7.34 2.36 -6.71
C MET A 225 -8.71 2.31 -7.40
N LEU A 226 -8.77 1.90 -8.66
CA LEU A 226 -10.03 1.68 -9.36
C LEU A 226 -10.90 0.65 -8.63
N VAL A 227 -10.32 -0.47 -8.20
CA VAL A 227 -11.02 -1.51 -7.43
C VAL A 227 -11.58 -0.93 -6.12
N ASN A 228 -10.78 -0.17 -5.37
CA ASN A 228 -11.25 0.50 -4.15
C ASN A 228 -12.42 1.45 -4.43
N LEU A 229 -12.39 2.23 -5.52
CA LEU A 229 -13.47 3.14 -5.89
C LEU A 229 -14.75 2.42 -6.32
N ILE A 230 -14.65 1.24 -6.94
CA ILE A 230 -15.83 0.44 -7.34
C ILE A 230 -16.60 -0.03 -6.10
N PHE A 231 -15.91 -0.46 -5.04
CA PHE A 231 -16.56 -0.94 -3.81
C PHE A 231 -16.83 0.16 -2.78
N GLY A 232 -16.13 1.29 -2.86
CA GLY A 232 -16.22 2.40 -1.90
C GLY A 232 -17.20 3.51 -2.27
N LYS A 233 -17.84 3.46 -3.45
CA LYS A 233 -18.89 4.40 -3.88
C LYS A 233 -20.28 3.88 -3.53
#